data_AF-A0A1M7UZJ4-F1
#
_entry.id   AF-A0A1M7UZJ4-F1
#
_cell.length_a   1.000
_cell.length_b   1.000
_cell.length_c   1.000
_cell.angle_alpha   90.00
_cell.angle_beta   90.00
_cell.angle_gamma   90.00
#
_symmetry.space_group_name_H-M   'P 1'
#
loop_
_entity.id
_entity.type
_entity.pdbx_description
1 polymer ?
#
loop_
_entity_poly.entity_id
_entity_poly.type
_entity_poly.pdbx_seq_one_letter_code
_entity_poly.pdbx_strand_id
1 'polypeptide(L)'
;MRPSPRRTPSSQFATVAVDGQPPRSAGTPGQPRLRRHLLAAVWTVSTLAIGAVVLTSGATGPESVAKTLLAVLLLGATTAALLSWLGRPPAEGLPGAAPVTGRGRLAGLVTVVGLVLFPAGVAGVVVLVPLAAVAAGVLVRLRREVDRRQVGWALVLGLVAAGGGVLDGVARGNGPGVLFGAFQLPLTLVTLLAGWALARRAGWVPAAIGPSVALTAGPARGVRVAGWGFLLAVPWALGNVVNGPLETDHVTKGWQPVAAALQPGVAEEAWGRVFLIAALYVLFRRVARPDTALLCAALLATLWFAFLHAPAAPLTTLFLAALHVLPMTWLFLRRGLEAAIGFHVCLDLVRYAAAYAAFIALWSS
;
A
#
# COMPACT_ATOMS: atom_id res chain seq x y z
N MET A 1 -27.64 -11.04 -47.12
CA MET A 1 -26.91 -11.02 -45.83
C MET A 1 -27.55 -9.98 -44.93
N ARG A 2 -28.22 -10.38 -43.85
CA ARG A 2 -28.78 -9.41 -42.87
C ARG A 2 -27.65 -8.95 -41.93
N PRO A 3 -27.51 -7.65 -41.66
CA PRO A 3 -26.53 -7.17 -40.69
C PRO A 3 -26.92 -7.67 -39.29
N SER A 4 -25.97 -8.35 -38.64
CA SER A 4 -26.11 -8.81 -37.26
C SER A 4 -26.31 -7.58 -36.35
N PRO A 5 -27.33 -7.57 -35.47
CA PRO A 5 -27.57 -6.45 -34.57
C PRO A 5 -26.35 -6.27 -33.65
N ARG A 6 -25.74 -5.07 -33.70
CA ARG A 6 -24.73 -4.63 -32.74
C ARG A 6 -25.33 -4.74 -31.34
N ARG A 7 -24.93 -5.78 -30.60
CA ARG A 7 -25.15 -5.85 -29.15
C ARG A 7 -24.38 -4.69 -28.53
N THR A 8 -25.11 -3.64 -28.13
CA THR A 8 -24.59 -2.64 -27.22
C THR A 8 -24.18 -3.38 -25.94
N PRO A 9 -22.93 -3.25 -25.45
CA PRO A 9 -22.55 -3.82 -24.18
C PRO A 9 -23.36 -3.09 -23.10
N SER A 10 -24.47 -3.72 -22.68
CA SER A 10 -25.25 -3.30 -21.54
C SER A 10 -24.28 -3.16 -20.36
N SER A 11 -24.31 -2.01 -19.71
CA SER A 11 -23.61 -1.72 -18.46
C SER A 11 -24.08 -2.67 -17.36
N GLN A 12 -23.63 -3.93 -17.38
CA GLN A 12 -23.75 -4.88 -16.28
C GLN A 12 -22.74 -4.50 -15.20
N PHE A 13 -22.79 -3.27 -14.71
CA PHE A 13 -22.60 -3.07 -13.29
C PHE A 13 -23.92 -3.50 -12.67
N ALA A 14 -24.11 -4.81 -12.53
CA ALA A 14 -25.04 -5.31 -11.54
C ALA A 14 -24.68 -4.56 -10.26
N THR A 15 -25.64 -3.80 -9.74
CA THR A 15 -25.56 -3.14 -8.45
C THR A 15 -25.33 -4.26 -7.43
N VAL A 16 -24.07 -4.63 -7.23
CA VAL A 16 -23.64 -5.50 -6.14
C VAL A 16 -24.14 -4.77 -4.92
N ALA A 17 -25.15 -5.34 -4.26
CA ALA A 17 -25.86 -4.71 -3.16
C ALA A 17 -24.83 -4.06 -2.23
N VAL A 18 -24.87 -2.73 -2.16
CA VAL A 18 -23.95 -1.90 -1.38
C VAL A 18 -24.29 -1.99 0.12
N ASP A 19 -25.05 -3.01 0.52
CA ASP A 19 -25.04 -3.53 1.88
C ASP A 19 -23.77 -4.39 2.03
N GLY A 20 -22.63 -3.70 2.17
CA GLY A 20 -21.28 -4.23 2.21
C GLY A 20 -20.93 -5.13 3.40
N GLN A 21 -21.79 -6.10 3.74
CA GLN A 21 -21.37 -7.29 4.44
C GLN A 21 -20.86 -8.29 3.38
N PRO A 22 -19.56 -8.65 3.37
CA PRO A 22 -19.13 -9.80 2.61
C PRO A 22 -20.01 -11.00 2.98
N PRO A 23 -20.30 -11.92 2.05
CA PRO A 23 -21.07 -13.13 2.35
C PRO A 23 -20.50 -13.73 3.63
N ARG A 24 -21.32 -13.81 4.67
CA ARG A 24 -20.92 -14.31 5.97
C ARG A 24 -20.46 -15.75 5.73
N SER A 25 -19.14 -15.97 5.67
CA SER A 25 -18.62 -17.31 5.90
C SER A 25 -19.21 -17.77 7.23
N ALA A 26 -19.63 -19.02 7.29
CA ALA A 26 -20.32 -19.63 8.45
C ALA A 26 -19.39 -19.76 9.67
N GLY A 27 -18.69 -18.69 10.04
CA GLY A 27 -17.95 -18.56 11.28
C GLY A 27 -18.93 -18.51 12.45
N THR A 28 -18.51 -19.09 13.56
CA THR A 28 -19.29 -19.10 14.80
C THR A 28 -19.75 -17.68 15.15
N PRO A 29 -21.05 -17.46 15.40
CA PRO A 29 -21.60 -16.15 15.74
C PRO A 29 -20.96 -15.64 17.03
N GLY A 30 -19.90 -14.82 16.91
CA GLY A 30 -19.16 -14.26 18.05
C GLY A 30 -17.72 -13.86 17.74
N GLN A 31 -17.01 -14.62 16.90
CA GLN A 31 -15.60 -14.36 16.58
C GLN A 31 -15.30 -12.97 15.98
N PRO A 32 -16.16 -12.37 15.13
CA PRO A 32 -15.86 -11.06 14.54
C PRO A 32 -15.84 -9.91 15.56
N ARG A 33 -16.65 -9.99 16.63
CA ARG A 33 -16.73 -8.95 17.67
C ARG A 33 -15.47 -8.96 18.53
N LEU A 34 -15.07 -10.14 19.02
CA LEU A 34 -13.88 -10.30 19.86
C LEU A 34 -12.62 -9.77 19.17
N ARG A 35 -12.39 -10.13 17.90
CA ARG A 35 -11.21 -9.65 17.14
C ARG A 35 -11.20 -8.12 16.97
N ARG A 36 -12.37 -7.51 16.79
CA ARG A 36 -12.50 -6.04 16.70
C ARG A 36 -12.17 -5.37 18.03
N HIS A 37 -12.66 -5.90 19.15
CA HIS A 37 -12.34 -5.38 20.48
C HIS A 37 -10.87 -5.56 20.83
N LEU A 38 -10.29 -6.72 20.49
CA LEU A 38 -8.85 -6.97 20.66
C LEU A 38 -8.02 -5.96 19.86
N LEU A 39 -8.33 -5.74 18.59
CA LEU A 39 -7.65 -4.73 17.78
C LEU A 39 -7.78 -3.34 18.41
N ALA A 40 -8.98 -2.92 18.83
CA ALA A 40 -9.18 -1.62 19.44
C ALA A 40 -8.39 -1.46 20.75
N ALA A 41 -8.36 -2.48 21.60
CA ALA A 41 -7.62 -2.47 22.86
C ALA A 41 -6.10 -2.38 22.61
N VAL A 42 -5.55 -3.27 21.78
CA VAL A 42 -4.11 -3.27 21.45
C VAL A 42 -3.72 -1.97 20.77
N TRP A 43 -4.49 -1.52 19.79
CA TRP A 43 -4.26 -0.25 19.10
C TRP A 43 -4.22 0.94 20.08
N THR A 44 -5.16 0.99 21.03
CA THR A 44 -5.24 2.09 22.01
C THR A 44 -4.03 2.08 22.94
N VAL A 45 -3.70 0.91 23.49
CA VAL A 45 -2.54 0.75 24.38
C VAL A 45 -1.24 1.11 23.65
N SER A 46 -1.05 0.62 22.43
CA SER A 46 0.13 0.91 21.62
C SER A 46 0.24 2.39 21.26
N THR A 47 -0.84 3.04 20.83
CA THR A 47 -0.85 4.48 20.55
C THR A 47 -0.45 5.29 21.79
N LEU A 48 -1.07 5.02 22.95
CA LEU A 48 -0.80 5.78 24.16
C LEU A 48 0.61 5.56 24.69
N ALA A 49 1.08 4.31 24.72
CA ALA A 49 2.40 3.98 25.23
C ALA A 49 3.52 4.51 24.31
N ILE A 50 3.42 4.33 23.00
CA ILE A 50 4.41 4.88 22.05
C ILE A 50 4.34 6.41 22.04
N GLY A 51 3.14 6.99 22.08
CA GLY A 51 2.96 8.44 22.20
C GLY A 51 3.62 9.02 23.44
N ALA A 52 3.50 8.35 24.60
CA ALA A 52 4.20 8.76 25.82
C ALA A 52 5.73 8.68 25.66
N VAL A 53 6.25 7.67 24.95
CA VAL A 53 7.67 7.59 24.61
C VAL A 53 8.11 8.76 23.73
N VAL A 54 7.33 9.12 22.71
CA VAL A 54 7.61 10.29 21.84
C VAL A 54 7.68 11.58 22.66
N LEU A 55 6.71 11.81 23.54
CA LEU A 55 6.65 13.02 24.36
C LEU A 55 7.76 13.12 25.42
N THR A 56 8.18 12.00 26.01
CA THR A 56 9.19 11.99 27.08
C THR A 56 10.63 11.93 26.58
N SER A 57 10.86 11.56 25.33
CA SER A 57 12.23 11.38 24.81
C SER A 57 12.92 12.69 24.41
N GLY A 58 12.17 13.78 24.24
CA GLY A 58 12.69 14.99 23.58
C GLY A 58 13.13 14.71 22.14
N ALA A 59 13.44 15.75 21.36
CA ALA A 59 13.92 15.57 19.99
C ALA A 59 15.39 15.12 19.90
N THR A 60 16.14 15.10 21.02
CA THR A 60 17.61 15.02 21.03
C THR A 60 18.20 14.02 22.04
N GLY A 61 17.38 13.25 22.76
CA GLY A 61 17.88 12.26 23.72
C GLY A 61 18.55 11.08 23.02
N PRO A 62 19.62 10.48 23.60
CA PRO A 62 20.24 9.28 23.03
C PRO A 62 19.21 8.15 22.92
N GLU A 63 19.28 7.40 21.82
CA GLU A 63 18.40 6.27 21.56
C GLU A 63 18.50 5.25 22.69
N SER A 64 17.44 5.11 23.47
CA SER A 64 17.35 4.06 24.48
C SER A 64 16.88 2.77 23.82
N VAL A 65 17.73 1.75 23.82
CA VAL A 65 17.39 0.38 23.36
C VAL A 65 16.05 -0.10 23.95
N ALA A 66 15.77 0.24 25.22
CA ALA A 66 14.52 -0.13 25.88
C ALA A 66 13.28 0.51 25.22
N LYS A 67 13.37 1.78 24.79
CA LYS A 67 12.29 2.49 24.09
C LYS A 67 12.04 1.87 22.72
N THR A 68 13.09 1.59 21.96
CA THR A 68 13.01 0.92 20.65
C THR A 68 12.38 -0.47 20.78
N LEU A 69 12.83 -1.28 21.74
CA LEU A 69 12.27 -2.61 21.98
C LEU A 69 10.79 -2.55 22.37
N LEU A 70 10.40 -1.62 23.25
CA LEU A 70 9.00 -1.43 23.63
C LEU A 70 8.14 -1.06 22.40
N ALA A 71 8.59 -0.11 21.58
CA ALA A 71 7.89 0.28 20.36
C ALA A 71 7.74 -0.91 19.41
N VAL A 72 8.82 -1.64 19.13
CA VAL A 72 8.80 -2.82 18.25
C VAL A 72 7.82 -3.89 18.74
N LEU A 73 7.80 -4.20 20.05
CA LEU A 73 6.89 -5.19 20.63
C LEU A 73 5.43 -4.75 20.50
N LEU A 74 5.13 -3.49 20.80
CA LEU A 74 3.78 -2.93 20.69
C LEU A 74 3.30 -2.88 19.23
N LEU A 75 4.17 -2.53 18.29
CA LEU A 75 3.87 -2.59 16.86
C LEU A 75 3.65 -4.03 16.39
N GLY A 76 4.46 -4.97 16.84
CA GLY A 76 4.29 -6.40 16.55
C GLY A 76 2.94 -6.92 17.01
N ALA A 77 2.54 -6.58 18.24
CA ALA A 77 1.22 -6.91 18.78
C ALA A 77 0.09 -6.25 17.97
N THR A 78 0.25 -4.98 17.59
CA THR A 78 -0.75 -4.24 16.79
C THR A 78 -0.90 -4.85 15.39
N THR A 79 0.20 -5.20 14.73
CA THR A 79 0.20 -5.90 13.44
C THR A 79 -0.50 -7.25 13.56
N ALA A 80 -0.17 -8.06 14.56
CA ALA A 80 -0.83 -9.35 14.77
C ALA A 80 -2.35 -9.20 14.98
N ALA A 81 -2.77 -8.22 15.80
CA ALA A 81 -4.17 -7.92 16.03
C ALA A 81 -4.88 -7.44 14.75
N LEU A 82 -4.24 -6.57 13.96
CA LEU A 82 -4.78 -6.07 12.69
C LEU A 82 -4.94 -7.20 11.67
N LEU A 83 -3.92 -8.02 11.47
CA LEU A 83 -3.96 -9.16 10.55
C LEU A 83 -5.02 -10.19 10.97
N SER A 84 -5.16 -10.45 12.28
CA SER A 84 -6.20 -11.32 12.81
C SER A 84 -7.62 -10.79 12.54
N TRP A 85 -7.82 -9.49 12.76
CA TRP A 85 -9.09 -8.81 12.50
C TRP A 85 -9.43 -8.77 11.00
N LEU A 86 -8.44 -8.47 10.15
CA LEU A 86 -8.62 -8.44 8.71
C LEU A 86 -8.90 -9.84 8.17
N GLY A 87 -8.23 -10.88 8.67
CA GLY A 87 -8.36 -12.25 8.19
C GLY A 87 -7.74 -12.47 6.81
N ARG A 88 -7.98 -13.63 6.22
CA ARG A 88 -7.41 -14.04 4.91
C ARG A 88 -8.17 -13.43 3.74
N PRO A 89 -7.53 -12.82 2.74
CA PRO A 89 -8.23 -12.34 1.53
C PRO A 89 -9.07 -13.46 0.88
N PRO A 90 -10.27 -13.16 0.37
CA PRO A 90 -11.19 -14.17 -0.20
C PRO A 90 -10.73 -14.59 -1.61
N ALA A 91 -9.63 -15.35 -1.70
CA ALA A 91 -9.08 -15.81 -2.98
C ALA A 91 -9.64 -17.17 -3.44
N GLU A 92 -10.47 -17.82 -2.63
CA GLU A 92 -11.19 -19.03 -3.02
C GLU A 92 -12.04 -18.79 -4.29
N GLY A 93 -11.89 -19.68 -5.28
CA GLY A 93 -12.66 -19.60 -6.53
C GLY A 93 -12.16 -18.61 -7.57
N LEU A 94 -11.01 -17.94 -7.37
CA LEU A 94 -10.44 -17.08 -8.41
C LEU A 94 -10.07 -17.88 -9.68
N PRO A 95 -10.40 -17.36 -10.88
CA PRO A 95 -10.21 -18.08 -12.13
C PRO A 95 -8.75 -18.24 -12.53
N GLY A 96 -8.48 -19.30 -13.30
CA GLY A 96 -7.19 -19.55 -13.95
C GLY A 96 -6.04 -19.90 -13.01
N ALA A 97 -6.34 -20.29 -11.77
CA ALA A 97 -5.36 -20.81 -10.83
C ALA A 97 -5.21 -22.33 -10.96
N ALA A 98 -4.02 -22.84 -10.64
CA ALA A 98 -3.78 -24.28 -10.61
C ALA A 98 -4.63 -24.95 -9.52
N PRO A 99 -5.21 -26.14 -9.78
CA PRO A 99 -6.02 -26.84 -8.78
C PRO A 99 -5.19 -27.30 -7.58
N VAL A 100 -3.90 -27.56 -7.80
CA VAL A 100 -2.93 -27.99 -6.77
C VAL A 100 -1.66 -27.14 -6.91
N THR A 101 -1.05 -26.81 -5.77
CA THR A 101 0.21 -26.05 -5.75
C THR A 101 1.40 -26.95 -6.07
N GLY A 102 2.05 -26.70 -7.21
CA GLY A 102 3.32 -27.33 -7.56
C GLY A 102 4.47 -26.69 -6.80
N ARG A 103 4.72 -27.14 -5.56
CA ARG A 103 5.66 -26.51 -4.60
C ARG A 103 7.03 -26.18 -5.20
N GLY A 104 7.66 -27.11 -5.92
CA GLY A 104 8.95 -26.88 -6.56
C GLY A 104 8.93 -25.82 -7.67
N ARG A 105 7.88 -25.84 -8.53
CA ARG A 105 7.71 -24.82 -9.59
C ARG A 105 7.42 -23.44 -9.00
N LEU A 106 6.58 -23.37 -7.97
CA LEU A 106 6.30 -22.13 -7.28
C LEU A 106 7.57 -21.59 -6.60
N ALA A 107 8.31 -22.43 -5.87
CA ALA A 107 9.56 -22.03 -5.23
C ALA A 107 10.57 -21.51 -6.26
N GLY A 108 10.80 -22.24 -7.35
CA GLY A 108 11.68 -21.79 -8.43
C GLY A 108 11.24 -20.46 -9.05
N LEU A 109 9.93 -20.27 -9.27
CA LEU A 109 9.39 -19.03 -9.82
C LEU A 109 9.52 -17.86 -8.83
N VAL A 110 9.23 -18.06 -7.55
CA VAL A 110 9.43 -17.04 -6.50
C VAL A 110 10.91 -16.66 -6.40
N THR A 111 11.81 -17.63 -6.43
CA THR A 111 13.27 -17.38 -6.41
C THR A 111 13.71 -16.58 -7.63
N VAL A 112 13.32 -16.97 -8.84
CA VAL A 112 13.68 -16.23 -10.07
C VAL A 112 13.15 -14.80 -10.02
N VAL A 113 11.90 -14.60 -9.62
CA VAL A 113 11.33 -13.26 -9.51
C VAL A 113 12.04 -12.46 -8.42
N GLY A 114 12.35 -13.05 -7.27
CA GLY A 114 13.15 -12.42 -6.22
C GLY A 114 14.52 -11.97 -6.71
N LEU A 115 15.23 -12.84 -7.44
CA LEU A 115 16.53 -12.53 -8.04
C LEU A 115 16.46 -11.41 -9.09
N VAL A 116 15.32 -11.19 -9.73
CA VAL A 116 15.12 -10.05 -10.66
C VAL A 116 14.79 -8.77 -9.88
N LEU A 117 13.90 -8.86 -8.89
CA LEU A 117 13.38 -7.68 -8.18
C LEU A 117 14.40 -7.07 -7.21
N PHE A 118 15.12 -7.88 -6.42
CA PHE A 118 15.99 -7.39 -5.35
C PHE A 118 17.23 -6.64 -5.86
N PRO A 119 18.01 -7.14 -6.84
CA PRO A 119 19.13 -6.37 -7.40
C PRO A 119 18.67 -5.06 -8.04
N ALA A 120 17.52 -5.08 -8.71
CA ALA A 120 16.94 -3.87 -9.27
C ALA A 120 16.56 -2.85 -8.17
N GLY A 121 16.18 -3.33 -6.99
CA GLY A 121 15.87 -2.47 -5.84
C GLY A 121 17.06 -1.71 -5.28
N VAL A 122 18.29 -2.24 -5.39
CA VAL A 122 19.52 -1.51 -5.02
C VAL A 122 19.71 -0.27 -5.90
N ALA A 123 19.21 -0.32 -7.14
CA ALA A 123 19.31 0.77 -8.09
C ALA A 123 18.20 1.85 -7.91
N GLY A 124 17.36 1.73 -6.89
CA GLY A 124 16.35 2.74 -6.52
C GLY A 124 15.44 3.11 -7.69
N VAL A 125 15.46 4.39 -8.09
CA VAL A 125 14.66 4.95 -9.20
C VAL A 125 14.79 4.14 -10.50
N VAL A 126 15.92 3.49 -10.73
CA VAL A 126 16.17 2.69 -11.94
C VAL A 126 15.16 1.54 -12.07
N VAL A 127 14.64 0.97 -10.98
CA VAL A 127 13.64 -0.12 -11.06
C VAL A 127 12.26 0.36 -11.52
N LEU A 128 11.94 1.64 -11.28
CA LEU A 128 10.62 2.19 -11.60
C LEU A 128 10.42 2.33 -13.11
N VAL A 129 11.51 2.54 -13.88
CA VAL A 129 11.44 2.66 -15.35
C VAL A 129 11.06 1.32 -16.02
N PRO A 130 11.75 0.18 -15.77
CA PRO A 130 11.30 -1.12 -16.23
C PRO A 130 9.90 -1.48 -15.74
N LEU A 131 9.56 -1.15 -14.49
CA LEU A 131 8.23 -1.41 -13.95
C LEU A 131 7.15 -0.65 -14.73
N ALA A 132 7.38 0.64 -15.03
CA ALA A 132 6.51 1.45 -15.86
C ALA A 132 6.38 0.90 -17.29
N ALA A 133 7.49 0.44 -17.89
CA ALA A 133 7.48 -0.15 -19.23
C ALA A 133 6.67 -1.46 -19.27
N VAL A 134 6.82 -2.33 -18.27
CA VAL A 134 6.02 -3.56 -18.14
C VAL A 134 4.55 -3.21 -17.93
N ALA A 135 4.24 -2.24 -17.06
CA ALA A 135 2.88 -1.77 -16.84
C ALA A 135 2.25 -1.20 -18.12
N ALA A 136 2.99 -0.40 -18.90
CA ALA A 136 2.55 0.12 -20.18
C ALA A 136 2.27 -1.02 -21.18
N GLY A 137 3.15 -2.02 -21.27
CA GLY A 137 2.94 -3.20 -22.11
C GLY A 137 1.71 -4.01 -21.72
N VAL A 138 1.46 -4.18 -20.42
CA VAL A 138 0.23 -4.79 -19.89
C VAL A 138 -0.99 -3.96 -20.27
N LEU A 139 -0.94 -2.64 -20.07
CA LEU A 139 -2.03 -1.73 -20.37
C LEU A 139 -2.38 -1.74 -21.87
N VAL A 140 -1.39 -1.71 -22.76
CA VAL A 140 -1.61 -1.79 -24.23
C VAL A 140 -2.36 -3.08 -24.59
N ARG A 141 -2.00 -4.21 -23.97
CA ARG A 141 -2.64 -5.51 -24.20
C ARG A 141 -4.03 -5.63 -23.59
N LEU A 142 -4.25 -5.00 -22.43
CA LEU A 142 -5.50 -5.11 -21.66
C LEU A 142 -6.34 -3.82 -21.66
N ARG A 143 -6.08 -2.89 -22.56
CA ARG A 143 -6.74 -1.56 -22.60
C ARG A 143 -8.28 -1.62 -22.65
N ARG A 144 -8.84 -2.72 -23.16
CA ARG A 144 -10.30 -2.94 -23.22
C ARG A 144 -10.92 -3.23 -21.86
N GLU A 145 -10.11 -3.64 -20.87
CA GLU A 145 -10.54 -3.91 -19.49
C GLU A 145 -10.59 -2.63 -18.63
N VAL A 146 -10.13 -1.51 -19.19
CA VAL A 146 -10.05 -0.22 -18.50
C VAL A 146 -11.21 0.66 -18.93
N ASP A 147 -11.96 1.18 -17.96
CA ASP A 147 -13.07 2.08 -18.21
C ASP A 147 -12.69 3.56 -17.98
N ARG A 148 -13.54 4.48 -18.47
CA ARG A 148 -13.28 5.93 -18.36
C ARG A 148 -13.23 6.44 -16.92
N ARG A 149 -13.96 5.80 -16.00
CA ARG A 149 -13.96 6.20 -14.58
C ARG A 149 -12.62 5.87 -13.95
N GLN A 150 -12.06 4.70 -14.27
CA GLN A 150 -10.70 4.31 -13.89
C GLN A 150 -9.67 5.30 -14.42
N VAL A 151 -9.73 5.68 -15.69
CA VAL A 151 -8.81 6.70 -16.26
C VAL A 151 -8.90 8.02 -15.50
N GLY A 152 -10.12 8.54 -15.28
CA GLY A 152 -10.32 9.79 -14.55
C GLY A 152 -9.79 9.72 -13.11
N TRP A 153 -10.05 8.63 -12.40
CA TRP A 153 -9.59 8.46 -11.02
C TRP A 153 -8.07 8.27 -10.92
N ALA A 154 -7.46 7.49 -11.82
CA ALA A 154 -6.01 7.34 -11.88
C ALA A 154 -5.31 8.66 -12.23
N LEU A 155 -5.93 9.51 -13.07
CA LEU A 155 -5.43 10.86 -13.35
C LEU A 155 -5.46 11.73 -12.10
N VAL A 156 -6.56 11.72 -11.33
CA VAL A 156 -6.65 12.46 -10.05
C VAL A 156 -5.56 12.03 -9.08
N LEU A 157 -5.39 10.72 -8.86
CA LEU A 157 -4.35 10.19 -7.98
C LEU A 157 -2.94 10.51 -8.49
N GLY A 158 -2.71 10.39 -9.80
CA GLY A 158 -1.42 10.76 -10.41
C GLY A 158 -1.09 12.25 -10.26
N LEU A 159 -2.08 13.14 -10.38
CA LEU A 159 -1.91 14.57 -10.15
C LEU A 159 -1.61 14.89 -8.68
N VAL A 160 -2.26 14.20 -7.74
CA VAL A 160 -1.96 14.33 -6.30
C VAL A 160 -0.52 13.90 -6.01
N ALA A 161 -0.11 12.74 -6.51
CA ALA A 161 1.25 12.23 -6.33
C ALA A 161 2.30 13.16 -6.93
N ALA A 162 2.10 13.59 -8.18
CA ALA A 162 3.02 14.48 -8.87
C ALA A 162 3.07 15.88 -8.25
N GLY A 163 1.92 16.43 -7.85
CA GLY A 163 1.84 17.71 -7.16
C GLY A 163 2.62 17.70 -5.84
N GLY A 164 2.45 16.66 -5.02
CA GLY A 164 3.21 16.48 -3.79
C GLY A 164 4.72 16.45 -4.05
N GLY A 165 5.16 15.65 -5.02
CA GLY A 165 6.58 15.50 -5.35
C GLY A 165 7.21 16.75 -5.96
N VAL A 166 6.50 17.45 -6.84
CA VAL A 166 6.97 18.72 -7.44
C VAL A 166 7.08 19.79 -6.36
N LEU A 167 6.07 19.96 -5.52
CA LEU A 167 6.10 20.95 -4.45
C LEU A 167 7.25 20.69 -3.48
N ASP A 168 7.41 19.44 -3.03
CA ASP A 168 8.51 19.04 -2.17
C ASP A 168 9.89 19.28 -2.84
N GLY A 169 10.07 18.86 -4.09
CA GLY A 169 11.29 19.08 -4.86
C GLY A 169 11.64 20.56 -5.04
N VAL A 170 10.65 21.41 -5.34
CA VAL A 170 10.83 22.87 -5.46
C VAL A 170 11.24 23.47 -4.13
N ALA A 171 10.60 23.06 -3.03
CA ALA A 171 10.92 23.60 -1.71
C ALA A 171 12.31 23.20 -1.23
N ARG A 172 12.85 22.08 -1.71
CA ARG A 172 14.24 21.65 -1.47
C ARG A 172 15.26 22.26 -2.43
N GLY A 173 14.83 23.04 -3.42
CA GLY A 173 15.72 23.52 -4.50
C GLY A 173 16.35 22.38 -5.32
N ASN A 174 15.71 21.20 -5.33
CA ASN A 174 16.25 19.97 -5.92
C ASN A 174 15.63 19.74 -7.30
N GLY A 175 16.27 20.25 -8.36
CA GLY A 175 15.82 20.07 -9.76
C GLY A 175 15.53 18.60 -10.13
N PRO A 176 16.45 17.65 -9.86
CA PRO A 176 16.17 16.22 -10.01
C PRO A 176 14.92 15.73 -9.25
N GLY A 177 14.69 16.23 -8.04
CA GLY A 177 13.50 15.94 -7.24
C GLY A 177 12.20 16.42 -7.91
N VAL A 178 12.22 17.61 -8.52
CA VAL A 178 11.08 18.13 -9.29
C VAL A 178 10.75 17.25 -10.49
N LEU A 179 11.77 16.84 -11.25
CA LEU A 179 11.61 15.94 -12.40
C LEU A 179 11.07 14.57 -11.96
N PHE A 180 11.59 14.04 -10.85
CA PHE A 180 11.08 12.79 -10.27
C PHE A 180 9.63 12.93 -9.82
N GLY A 181 9.28 14.04 -9.17
CA GLY A 181 7.90 14.38 -8.82
C GLY A 181 6.98 14.43 -10.04
N ALA A 182 7.38 15.11 -11.12
CA ALA A 182 6.62 15.17 -12.36
C ALA A 182 6.45 13.79 -13.01
N PHE A 183 7.48 12.93 -12.95
CA PHE A 183 7.44 11.55 -13.45
C PHE A 183 6.41 10.68 -12.70
N GLN A 184 6.02 11.04 -11.48
CA GLN A 184 5.00 10.29 -10.73
C GLN A 184 3.62 10.30 -11.40
N LEU A 185 3.29 11.33 -12.20
CA LEU A 185 2.02 11.38 -12.92
C LEU A 185 1.88 10.22 -13.92
N PRO A 186 2.75 10.09 -14.94
CA PRO A 186 2.66 8.98 -15.88
C PRO A 186 2.89 7.61 -15.22
N LEU A 187 3.79 7.52 -14.23
CA LEU A 187 4.04 6.27 -13.51
C LEU A 187 2.79 5.78 -12.76
N THR A 188 2.17 6.64 -11.95
CA THR A 188 0.96 6.32 -11.16
C THR A 188 -0.19 5.98 -12.09
N LEU A 189 -0.39 6.77 -13.15
CA LEU A 189 -1.44 6.55 -14.14
C LEU A 189 -1.32 5.16 -14.79
N VAL A 190 -0.15 4.85 -15.34
CA VAL A 190 0.05 3.59 -16.08
C VAL A 190 -0.05 2.37 -15.15
N THR A 191 0.53 2.45 -13.95
CA THR A 191 0.54 1.33 -13.01
C THR A 191 -0.84 1.06 -12.40
N LEU A 192 -1.63 2.08 -12.05
CA LEU A 192 -3.02 1.89 -11.60
C LEU A 192 -3.87 1.22 -12.68
N LEU A 193 -3.83 1.73 -13.91
CA LEU A 193 -4.67 1.21 -15.00
C LEU A 193 -4.27 -0.21 -15.37
N ALA A 194 -2.96 -0.50 -15.45
CA ALA A 194 -2.46 -1.85 -15.70
C ALA A 194 -2.83 -2.81 -14.57
N GLY A 195 -2.69 -2.38 -13.31
CA GLY A 195 -3.02 -3.18 -12.14
C GLY A 195 -4.51 -3.49 -12.04
N TRP A 196 -5.40 -2.52 -12.29
CA TRP A 196 -6.84 -2.77 -12.34
C TRP A 196 -7.25 -3.66 -13.51
N ALA A 197 -6.62 -3.53 -14.68
CA ALA A 197 -6.86 -4.42 -15.81
C ALA A 197 -6.46 -5.87 -15.48
N LEU A 198 -5.31 -6.07 -14.81
CA LEU A 198 -4.89 -7.37 -14.30
C LEU A 198 -5.85 -7.89 -13.24
N ALA A 199 -6.25 -7.06 -12.27
CA ALA A 199 -7.18 -7.41 -11.20
C ALA A 199 -8.54 -7.87 -11.76
N ARG A 200 -9.08 -7.17 -12.77
CA ARG A 200 -10.33 -7.57 -13.45
C ARG A 200 -10.16 -8.94 -14.12
N ARG A 201 -9.10 -9.13 -14.90
CA ARG A 201 -8.78 -10.42 -15.55
C ARG A 201 -8.44 -11.54 -14.56
N ALA A 202 -8.03 -11.19 -13.36
CA ALA A 202 -7.73 -12.10 -12.27
C ALA A 202 -8.95 -12.49 -11.45
N GLY A 203 -10.12 -11.86 -11.69
CA GLY A 203 -11.33 -12.07 -10.89
C GLY A 203 -11.32 -11.38 -9.53
N TRP A 204 -10.39 -10.44 -9.28
CA TRP A 204 -10.28 -9.74 -7.99
C TRP A 204 -11.45 -8.78 -7.74
N VAL A 205 -11.94 -8.12 -8.80
CA VAL A 205 -13.06 -7.17 -8.71
C VAL A 205 -14.32 -7.85 -8.15
N PRO A 206 -14.83 -8.96 -8.71
CA PRO A 206 -15.99 -9.66 -8.15
C PRO A 206 -15.69 -10.29 -6.78
N ALA A 207 -14.44 -10.66 -6.48
CA ALA A 207 -14.02 -11.16 -5.18
C ALA A 207 -13.78 -10.05 -4.13
N ALA A 208 -13.94 -8.77 -4.50
CA ALA A 208 -13.64 -7.60 -3.66
C ALA A 208 -12.22 -7.63 -3.05
N ILE A 209 -11.23 -8.11 -3.80
CA ILE A 209 -9.81 -8.09 -3.40
C ILE A 209 -9.18 -6.78 -3.88
N GLY A 210 -8.67 -5.98 -2.95
CA GLY A 210 -8.01 -4.71 -3.28
C GLY A 210 -8.83 -3.74 -4.12
N PRO A 211 -10.16 -3.56 -3.89
CA PRO A 211 -10.97 -2.67 -4.72
C PRO A 211 -10.50 -1.22 -4.58
N SER A 212 -10.74 -0.39 -5.59
CA SER A 212 -10.85 1.06 -5.35
C SER A 212 -12.27 1.36 -4.89
N VAL A 213 -12.39 1.74 -3.63
CA VAL A 213 -13.67 2.10 -3.00
C VAL A 213 -14.24 3.37 -3.62
N ALA A 214 -13.39 4.29 -4.05
CA ALA A 214 -13.84 5.49 -4.76
C ALA A 214 -14.54 5.13 -6.09
N LEU A 215 -14.02 4.14 -6.82
CA LEU A 215 -14.60 3.69 -8.07
C LEU A 215 -15.85 2.84 -7.90
N THR A 216 -15.93 2.02 -6.85
CA THR A 216 -17.06 1.09 -6.63
C THR A 216 -18.20 1.70 -5.82
N ALA A 217 -17.89 2.56 -4.85
CA ALA A 217 -18.86 3.14 -3.90
C ALA A 217 -18.86 4.68 -3.88
N GLY A 218 -18.10 5.32 -4.78
CA GLY A 218 -18.03 6.77 -4.92
C GLY A 218 -16.94 7.45 -4.09
N PRO A 219 -16.49 8.65 -4.52
CA PRO A 219 -15.32 9.33 -3.95
C PRO A 219 -15.47 9.66 -2.46
N ALA A 220 -16.67 10.09 -2.02
CA ALA A 220 -16.91 10.38 -0.60
C ALA A 220 -16.72 9.14 0.30
N ARG A 221 -17.12 7.95 -0.18
CA ARG A 221 -16.84 6.69 0.54
C ARG A 221 -15.35 6.39 0.53
N GLY A 222 -14.67 6.59 -0.60
CA GLY A 222 -13.22 6.46 -0.73
C GLY A 222 -12.47 7.31 0.29
N VAL A 223 -12.78 8.61 0.39
CA VAL A 223 -12.19 9.54 1.36
C VAL A 223 -12.41 9.07 2.80
N ARG A 224 -13.64 8.65 3.14
CA ARG A 224 -13.92 8.12 4.48
C ARG A 224 -13.10 6.86 4.78
N VAL A 225 -12.91 5.99 3.80
CA VAL A 225 -12.09 4.78 3.96
C VAL A 225 -10.60 5.12 4.07
N ALA A 226 -10.12 6.13 3.34
CA ALA A 226 -8.78 6.67 3.53
C ALA A 226 -8.58 7.25 4.93
N GLY A 227 -9.53 8.04 5.44
CA GLY A 227 -9.50 8.53 6.82
C GLY A 227 -9.45 7.40 7.86
N TRP A 228 -10.17 6.30 7.63
CA TRP A 228 -10.06 5.11 8.48
C TRP A 228 -8.69 4.45 8.41
N GLY A 229 -8.11 4.32 7.22
CA GLY A 229 -6.75 3.80 7.04
C GLY A 229 -5.71 4.67 7.75
N PHE A 230 -5.87 6.00 7.65
CA PHE A 230 -5.05 6.99 8.33
C PHE A 230 -5.10 6.82 9.85
N LEU A 231 -6.30 6.74 10.43
CA LEU A 231 -6.45 6.54 11.88
C LEU A 231 -5.85 5.21 12.34
N LEU A 232 -6.01 4.14 11.55
CA LEU A 232 -5.42 2.86 11.90
C LEU A 232 -3.89 2.94 11.98
N ALA A 233 -3.23 3.70 11.11
CA ALA A 233 -1.77 3.79 11.05
C ALA A 233 -1.09 4.50 12.24
N VAL A 234 -1.83 5.20 13.10
CA VAL A 234 -1.25 6.05 14.17
C VAL A 234 -0.20 5.36 15.04
N PRO A 235 -0.38 4.13 15.58
CA PRO A 235 0.66 3.46 16.37
C PRO A 235 1.97 3.29 15.59
N TRP A 236 1.88 2.90 14.32
CA TRP A 236 3.03 2.73 13.43
C TRP A 236 3.69 4.05 13.08
N ALA A 237 2.89 5.08 12.82
CA ALA A 237 3.37 6.42 12.52
C ALA A 237 4.15 7.01 13.70
N LEU A 238 3.67 6.82 14.93
CA LEU A 238 4.40 7.17 16.15
C LEU A 238 5.66 6.30 16.34
N GLY A 239 5.56 5.01 16.01
CA GLY A 239 6.71 4.10 16.02
C GLY A 239 7.84 4.53 15.08
N ASN A 240 7.51 5.10 13.93
CA ASN A 240 8.49 5.70 13.02
C ASN A 240 9.21 6.91 13.63
N VAL A 241 8.50 7.71 14.43
CA VAL A 241 9.11 8.85 15.15
C VAL A 241 10.07 8.36 16.24
N VAL A 242 9.74 7.26 16.93
CA VAL A 242 10.60 6.69 17.98
C VAL A 242 11.85 6.01 17.41
N ASN A 243 11.72 5.31 16.28
CA ASN A 243 12.76 4.41 15.77
C ASN A 243 13.51 4.95 14.55
N GLY A 244 13.11 6.08 13.99
CA GLY A 244 13.65 6.63 12.75
C GLY A 244 14.36 7.96 12.98
N PRO A 245 15.39 8.28 12.19
CA PRO A 245 15.95 9.62 12.19
C PRO A 245 14.89 10.62 11.72
N LEU A 246 14.83 11.77 12.40
CA LEU A 246 14.07 12.91 11.91
C LEU A 246 14.88 13.59 10.81
N GLU A 247 14.40 13.57 9.58
CA GLU A 247 15.00 14.27 8.44
C GLU A 247 14.73 15.79 8.53
N THR A 248 15.24 16.45 9.57
CA THR A 248 14.97 17.88 9.87
C THR A 248 15.42 18.82 8.77
N ASP A 249 16.47 18.46 8.04
CA ASP A 249 17.11 19.32 7.06
C ASP A 249 16.28 19.53 5.78
N HIS A 250 15.22 18.74 5.60
CA HIS A 250 14.40 18.75 4.39
C HIS A 250 13.01 19.36 4.59
N VAL A 251 12.59 19.57 5.85
CA VAL A 251 11.24 20.03 6.19
C VAL A 251 11.32 21.36 6.96
N THR A 252 11.31 22.46 6.21
CA THR A 252 11.47 23.83 6.71
C THR A 252 10.19 24.67 6.64
N LYS A 253 9.15 24.19 5.94
CA LYS A 253 7.87 24.89 5.75
C LYS A 253 6.71 24.05 6.28
N GLY A 254 5.74 24.68 6.95
CA GLY A 254 4.63 23.96 7.60
C GLY A 254 3.71 23.16 6.67
N TRP A 255 3.72 23.43 5.37
CA TRP A 255 2.96 22.66 4.38
C TRP A 255 3.73 21.46 3.82
N GLN A 256 5.07 21.44 3.92
CA GLN A 256 5.91 20.38 3.35
C GLN A 256 5.57 18.98 3.86
N PRO A 257 5.25 18.75 5.15
CA PRO A 257 4.87 17.42 5.63
C PRO A 257 3.73 16.79 4.84
N VAL A 258 2.73 17.59 4.45
CA VAL A 258 1.58 17.10 3.67
C VAL A 258 2.00 16.76 2.24
N ALA A 259 2.76 17.64 1.59
CA ALA A 259 3.22 17.40 0.21
C ALA A 259 4.15 16.18 0.13
N ALA A 260 5.10 16.09 1.06
CA ALA A 260 6.08 15.00 1.14
C ALA A 260 5.44 13.65 1.52
N ALA A 261 4.33 13.63 2.26
CA ALA A 261 3.61 12.40 2.58
C ALA A 261 2.66 11.94 1.45
N LEU A 262 2.03 12.87 0.73
CA LEU A 262 1.07 12.53 -0.33
C LEU A 262 1.72 11.87 -1.55
N GLN A 263 2.94 12.29 -1.91
CA GLN A 263 3.63 11.74 -3.07
C GLN A 263 3.88 10.23 -2.94
N PRO A 264 4.65 9.75 -1.95
CA PRO A 264 4.89 8.32 -1.80
C PRO A 264 3.60 7.58 -1.43
N GLY A 265 2.78 8.16 -0.56
CA GLY A 265 1.53 7.55 -0.10
C GLY A 265 0.52 7.22 -1.21
N VAL A 266 0.58 7.89 -2.36
CA VAL A 266 -0.24 7.56 -3.53
C VAL A 266 0.54 6.76 -4.58
N ALA A 267 1.72 7.24 -4.97
CA ALA A 267 2.49 6.61 -6.05
C ALA A 267 2.88 5.18 -5.70
N GLU A 268 3.37 4.97 -4.48
CA GLU A 268 3.90 3.68 -4.04
C GLU A 268 2.82 2.62 -3.85
N GLU A 269 1.61 3.06 -3.50
CA GLU A 269 0.44 2.19 -3.47
C GLU A 269 0.01 1.78 -4.88
N ALA A 270 0.09 2.69 -5.85
CA ALA A 270 -0.21 2.41 -7.24
C ALA A 270 0.73 1.35 -7.84
N TRP A 271 2.04 1.58 -7.78
CA TRP A 271 2.99 0.67 -8.41
C TRP A 271 3.27 -0.57 -7.55
N GLY A 272 3.28 -0.44 -6.22
CA GLY A 272 3.62 -1.53 -5.30
C GLY A 272 2.44 -2.45 -4.97
N ARG A 273 1.25 -1.92 -4.69
CA ARG A 273 0.11 -2.73 -4.21
C ARG A 273 -0.85 -3.06 -5.35
N VAL A 274 -1.26 -2.06 -6.14
CA VAL A 274 -2.22 -2.27 -7.22
C VAL A 274 -1.59 -3.03 -8.39
N PHE A 275 -0.44 -2.56 -8.88
CA PHE A 275 0.20 -3.19 -10.04
C PHE A 275 1.01 -4.44 -9.69
N LEU A 276 2.05 -4.31 -8.85
CA LEU A 276 3.02 -5.39 -8.65
C LEU A 276 2.37 -6.64 -8.05
N ILE A 277 1.53 -6.52 -7.01
CA ILE A 277 0.84 -7.71 -6.42
C ILE A 277 -0.05 -8.39 -7.48
N ALA A 278 -0.80 -7.62 -8.27
CA ALA A 278 -1.65 -8.20 -9.32
C ALA A 278 -0.81 -8.91 -10.41
N ALA A 279 0.32 -8.33 -10.82
CA ALA A 279 1.23 -8.92 -11.78
C ALA A 279 1.85 -10.22 -11.26
N LEU A 280 2.37 -10.20 -10.03
CA LEU A 280 2.92 -11.37 -9.35
C LEU A 280 1.87 -12.47 -9.16
N TYR A 281 0.65 -12.11 -8.77
CA TYR A 281 -0.45 -13.06 -8.63
C TYR A 281 -0.76 -13.76 -9.97
N VAL A 282 -0.88 -12.99 -11.06
CA VAL A 282 -1.14 -13.55 -12.39
C VAL A 282 -0.03 -14.49 -12.86
N LEU A 283 1.21 -14.24 -12.43
CA LEU A 283 2.36 -15.10 -12.70
C LEU A 283 2.30 -16.38 -11.84
N PHE A 284 2.15 -16.25 -10.52
CA PHE A 284 2.19 -17.36 -9.56
C PHE A 284 0.97 -18.29 -9.63
N ARG A 285 -0.22 -17.77 -9.97
CA ARG A 285 -1.45 -18.60 -10.06
C ARG A 285 -1.34 -19.72 -11.09
N ARG A 286 -0.43 -19.63 -12.05
CA ARG A 286 -0.18 -20.68 -13.06
C ARG A 286 0.35 -21.98 -12.45
N VAL A 287 0.96 -21.91 -11.28
CA VAL A 287 1.63 -23.04 -10.61
C VAL A 287 1.15 -23.26 -9.17
N ALA A 288 0.22 -22.44 -8.69
CA ALA A 288 -0.25 -22.43 -7.32
C ALA A 288 -1.76 -22.22 -7.22
N ARG A 289 -2.36 -22.75 -6.15
CA ARG A 289 -3.74 -22.43 -5.75
C ARG A 289 -3.87 -20.92 -5.52
N PRO A 290 -5.08 -20.33 -5.71
CA PRO A 290 -5.28 -18.89 -5.58
C PRO A 290 -4.72 -18.29 -4.28
N ASP A 291 -5.04 -18.87 -3.13
CA ASP A 291 -4.61 -18.36 -1.83
C ASP A 291 -3.09 -18.37 -1.70
N THR A 292 -2.44 -19.45 -2.14
CA THR A 292 -0.98 -19.57 -2.09
C THR A 292 -0.33 -18.57 -3.05
N ALA A 293 -0.84 -18.43 -4.27
CA ALA A 293 -0.34 -17.47 -5.24
C ALA A 293 -0.45 -16.03 -4.72
N LEU A 294 -1.60 -15.67 -4.15
CA LEU A 294 -1.83 -14.34 -3.60
C LEU A 294 -0.95 -14.08 -2.37
N LEU A 295 -0.81 -15.06 -1.48
CA LEU A 295 0.07 -14.97 -0.33
C LEU A 295 1.53 -14.76 -0.76
N CYS A 296 2.03 -15.55 -1.70
CA CYS A 296 3.39 -15.39 -2.23
C CYS A 296 3.58 -14.04 -2.91
N ALA A 297 2.60 -13.58 -3.70
CA ALA A 297 2.64 -12.26 -4.34
C ALA A 297 2.70 -11.13 -3.31
N ALA A 298 1.86 -11.19 -2.29
CA ALA A 298 1.80 -10.19 -1.23
C ALA A 298 3.10 -10.17 -0.40
N LEU A 299 3.60 -11.34 0.04
CA LEU A 299 4.83 -11.44 0.83
C LEU A 299 6.06 -10.99 0.04
N LEU A 300 6.18 -11.40 -1.23
CA LEU A 300 7.31 -11.00 -2.06
C LEU A 300 7.30 -9.49 -2.34
N ALA A 301 6.14 -8.92 -2.68
CA ALA A 301 6.01 -7.47 -2.85
C ALA A 301 6.32 -6.72 -1.54
N THR A 302 5.84 -7.24 -0.40
CA THR A 302 6.11 -6.67 0.93
C THR A 302 7.61 -6.61 1.22
N LEU A 303 8.30 -7.74 1.05
CA LEU A 303 9.75 -7.83 1.29
C LEU A 303 10.56 -6.97 0.33
N TRP A 304 10.22 -7.00 -0.96
CA TRP A 304 10.90 -6.18 -1.96
C TRP A 304 10.73 -4.69 -1.68
N PHE A 305 9.53 -4.26 -1.31
CA PHE A 305 9.27 -2.86 -1.00
C PHE A 305 10.00 -2.38 0.26
N ALA A 306 10.07 -3.21 1.30
CA ALA A 306 10.89 -2.92 2.47
C ALA A 306 12.38 -2.87 2.13
N PHE A 307 12.84 -3.74 1.22
CA PHE A 307 14.23 -3.75 0.75
C PHE A 307 14.59 -2.46 -0.01
N LEU A 308 13.67 -1.86 -0.77
CA LEU A 308 13.90 -0.56 -1.42
C LEU A 308 14.28 0.56 -0.43
N HIS A 309 13.76 0.47 0.80
CA HIS A 309 13.98 1.48 1.84
C HIS A 309 15.20 1.20 2.72
N ALA A 310 15.66 -0.07 2.78
CA ALA A 310 16.76 -0.46 3.67
C ALA A 310 17.67 -1.55 3.05
N PRO A 311 18.19 -1.38 1.82
CA PRO A 311 18.85 -2.46 1.07
C PRO A 311 20.13 -2.97 1.75
N ALA A 312 20.80 -2.12 2.52
CA ALA A 312 22.04 -2.46 3.24
C ALA A 312 21.80 -2.98 4.67
N ALA A 313 20.55 -3.03 5.14
CA ALA A 313 20.22 -3.39 6.52
C ALA A 313 19.14 -4.50 6.53
N PRO A 314 19.54 -5.78 6.45
CA PRO A 314 18.60 -6.89 6.30
C PRO A 314 17.63 -7.01 7.48
N LEU A 315 18.11 -6.77 8.71
CA LEU A 315 17.25 -6.79 9.89
C LEU A 315 16.23 -5.64 9.86
N THR A 316 16.65 -4.43 9.51
CA THR A 316 15.76 -3.28 9.31
C THR A 316 14.75 -3.54 8.20
N THR A 317 15.17 -4.15 7.08
CA THR A 317 14.28 -4.59 6.00
C THR A 317 13.21 -5.55 6.52
N LEU A 318 13.57 -6.53 7.34
CA LEU A 318 12.61 -7.47 7.92
C LEU A 318 11.62 -6.77 8.87
N PHE A 319 12.08 -5.83 9.69
CA PHE A 319 11.21 -5.04 10.55
C PHE A 319 10.27 -4.12 9.75
N LEU A 320 10.77 -3.44 8.73
CA LEU A 320 9.96 -2.62 7.83
C LEU A 320 8.90 -3.47 7.11
N ALA A 321 9.31 -4.63 6.58
CA ALA A 321 8.41 -5.57 5.94
C ALA A 321 7.30 -6.03 6.88
N ALA A 322 7.67 -6.56 8.06
CA ALA A 322 6.72 -7.16 8.99
C ALA A 322 5.84 -6.12 9.68
N LEU A 323 6.40 -4.98 10.09
CA LEU A 323 5.69 -4.00 10.92
C LEU A 323 4.99 -2.93 10.11
N HIS A 324 5.46 -2.55 8.91
CA HIS A 324 4.87 -1.42 8.17
C HIS A 324 4.21 -1.87 6.87
N VAL A 325 4.96 -2.57 6.02
CA VAL A 325 4.50 -2.89 4.67
C VAL A 325 3.46 -4.01 4.67
N LEU A 326 3.62 -5.02 5.52
CA LEU A 326 2.70 -6.15 5.65
C LEU A 326 1.28 -5.73 6.09
N PRO A 327 1.09 -4.99 7.20
CA PRO A 327 -0.24 -4.56 7.61
C PRO A 327 -0.92 -3.69 6.55
N MET A 328 -0.17 -2.81 5.90
CA MET A 328 -0.67 -1.97 4.81
C MET A 328 -1.08 -2.80 3.59
N THR A 329 -0.29 -3.81 3.21
CA THR A 329 -0.61 -4.75 2.12
C THR A 329 -1.88 -5.54 2.41
N TRP A 330 -2.05 -6.04 3.64
CA TRP A 330 -3.28 -6.72 4.03
C TRP A 330 -4.48 -5.78 4.08
N LEU A 331 -4.27 -4.55 4.53
CA LEU A 331 -5.30 -3.52 4.53
C LEU A 331 -5.76 -3.22 3.10
N PHE A 332 -4.84 -3.06 2.16
CA PHE A 332 -5.15 -2.95 0.72
C PHE A 332 -6.02 -4.13 0.27
N LEU A 333 -5.55 -5.36 0.44
CA LEU A 333 -6.24 -6.56 -0.06
C LEU A 333 -7.65 -6.72 0.51
N ARG A 334 -7.90 -6.24 1.74
CA ARG A 334 -9.18 -6.45 2.47
C ARG A 334 -10.10 -5.23 2.50
N ARG A 335 -9.57 -4.01 2.40
CA ARG A 335 -10.30 -2.75 2.57
C ARG A 335 -10.16 -1.79 1.39
N GLY A 336 -9.28 -2.09 0.44
CA GLY A 336 -9.13 -1.37 -0.81
C GLY A 336 -7.98 -0.36 -0.82
N LEU A 337 -7.78 0.24 -2.00
CA LEU A 337 -6.68 1.17 -2.28
C LEU A 337 -6.69 2.37 -1.34
N GLU A 338 -7.84 3.01 -1.14
CA GLU A 338 -7.93 4.25 -0.38
C GLU A 338 -7.55 4.05 1.10
N ALA A 339 -7.85 2.88 1.68
CA ALA A 339 -7.42 2.55 3.04
C ALA A 339 -5.90 2.44 3.15
N ALA A 340 -5.26 1.82 2.16
CA ALA A 340 -3.81 1.71 2.10
C ALA A 340 -3.13 3.07 1.87
N ILE A 341 -3.64 3.90 0.96
CA ILE A 341 -3.18 5.29 0.78
C ILE A 341 -3.25 6.06 2.09
N GLY A 342 -4.42 6.04 2.76
CA GLY A 342 -4.59 6.75 4.03
C GLY A 342 -3.62 6.27 5.11
N PHE A 343 -3.41 4.95 5.20
CA PHE A 343 -2.46 4.36 6.13
C PHE A 343 -1.03 4.84 5.83
N HIS A 344 -0.59 4.78 4.57
CA HIS A 344 0.74 5.21 4.14
C HIS A 344 0.97 6.71 4.41
N VAL A 345 0.03 7.56 3.96
CA VAL A 345 0.10 9.01 4.16
C VAL A 345 0.23 9.35 5.65
N CYS A 346 -0.42 8.63 6.56
CA CYS A 346 -0.26 8.85 7.99
C CYS A 346 1.16 8.54 8.49
N LEU A 347 1.76 7.42 8.05
CA LEU A 347 3.12 7.04 8.43
C LEU A 347 4.12 8.15 8.11
N ASP A 348 4.03 8.68 6.90
CA ASP A 348 4.94 9.73 6.42
C ASP A 348 4.60 11.10 7.01
N LEU A 349 3.31 11.46 7.08
CA LEU A 349 2.90 12.76 7.58
C LEU A 349 3.34 12.98 9.02
N VAL A 350 3.15 11.98 9.89
CA VAL A 350 3.55 12.10 11.30
C VAL A 350 5.07 12.22 11.42
N ARG A 351 5.83 11.42 10.65
CA ARG A 351 7.30 11.52 10.59
C ARG A 351 7.77 12.91 10.15
N TYR A 352 7.23 13.43 9.05
CA TYR A 352 7.61 14.75 8.54
C TYR A 352 7.10 15.90 9.43
N ALA A 353 5.94 15.76 10.06
CA ALA A 353 5.45 16.73 11.02
C ALA A 353 6.34 16.80 12.28
N ALA A 354 6.81 15.65 12.77
CA ALA A 354 7.77 15.60 13.86
C ALA A 354 9.11 16.26 13.47
N ALA A 355 9.60 16.00 12.26
CA ALA A 355 10.79 16.67 11.73
C ALA A 355 10.61 18.20 11.64
N TYR A 356 9.46 18.67 11.15
CA TYR A 356 9.15 20.10 11.11
C TYR A 356 9.08 20.74 12.50
N ALA A 357 8.46 20.06 13.47
CA ALA A 357 8.39 20.53 14.85
C ALA A 357 9.80 20.65 15.47
N ALA A 358 10.67 19.66 15.23
CA ALA A 358 12.06 19.71 15.65
C ALA A 358 12.83 20.85 14.97
N PHE A 359 12.60 21.09 13.67
CA PHE A 359 13.16 22.25 12.96
C PHE A 359 12.74 23.57 13.63
N ILE A 360 11.45 23.80 13.90
CA ILE A 360 11.01 25.02 14.59
C ILE A 360 11.71 25.15 15.95
N ALA A 361 11.78 24.07 16.73
CA ALA A 361 12.41 24.10 18.05
C ALA A 361 13.89 24.52 17.98
N LEU A 362 14.64 24.03 16.98
CA LEU A 362 16.06 24.35 16.79
C LEU A 362 16.32 25.81 16.36
N TRP A 363 15.39 26.43 15.62
CA TRP A 363 15.58 27.78 15.06
C TRP A 363 14.81 28.88 15.80
N SER A 364 14.02 28.51 16.82
CA SER A 364 13.30 29.45 17.69
C SER A 364 14.00 29.71 19.03
N SER A 365 15.08 28.97 19.33
CA SER A 365 15.94 29.12 20.51
C SER A 365 17.14 30.02 20.23
#